data_AF-A0A0E2Z9Y6-F1
#
_entry.id   AF-A0A0E2Z9Y6-F1
#
_cell.length_a   1.000
_cell.length_b   1.000
_cell.length_c   1.000
_cell.angle_alpha   90.00
_cell.angle_beta   90.00
_cell.angle_gamma   90.00
#
_symmetry.space_group_name_H-M   'P 1'
#
loop_
_entity.id
_entity.type
_entity.pdbx_description
1 polymer ?
#
loop_
_entity_poly.entity_id
_entity_poly.type
_entity_poly.pdbx_seq_one_letter_code
_entity_poly.pdbx_strand_id
1 'polypeptide(L)'
;MKNNYILIDYENVQPKSLAVLKDHPSKVLVFIGANQTKVPFDFASSLQSLGGNAEYVKIAGNGSNALDFHIAFYIGQLAERDPKGYFHIISKDTGFDPLIRHLKEKKIYAQREKEISEIPFLGVSNATSSEEKIVAIVKSLSSRGHSRPRKVKTLANTINALFMKKLGETELMRLIEQLRQQKYIVIENENVSYKPPISHP
;
A
#
# COMPACT_ATOMS: atom_id res chain seq x y z
N MET A 1 -9.80 -6.56 11.13
CA MET A 1 -9.12 -6.29 9.85
C MET A 1 -8.43 -4.94 9.95
N LYS A 2 -7.35 -4.63 9.21
CA LYS A 2 -6.85 -3.25 9.15
C LYS A 2 -7.63 -2.53 8.04
N ASN A 3 -8.14 -1.33 8.30
CA ASN A 3 -8.73 -0.54 7.23
C ASN A 3 -7.61 0.02 6.35
N ASN A 4 -7.78 -0.05 5.03
CA ASN A 4 -6.86 0.57 4.09
C ASN A 4 -7.38 1.95 3.74
N TYR A 5 -6.52 2.97 3.86
CA TYR A 5 -6.78 4.34 3.44
C TYR A 5 -5.88 4.64 2.25
N ILE A 6 -6.46 5.06 1.12
CA ILE A 6 -5.77 5.39 -0.11
C ILE A 6 -5.88 6.90 -0.29
N LEU A 7 -4.77 7.60 -0.10
CA LEU A 7 -4.66 9.05 -0.20
C LEU A 7 -3.99 9.38 -1.53
N ILE A 8 -4.78 9.94 -2.46
CA ILE A 8 -4.32 10.23 -3.82
C ILE A 8 -3.93 11.69 -3.90
N ASP A 9 -2.66 11.92 -4.18
CA ASP A 9 -2.14 13.22 -4.61
C ASP A 9 -2.49 13.42 -6.09
N TYR A 10 -3.61 14.09 -6.34
CA TYR A 10 -4.13 14.25 -7.70
C TYR A 10 -3.36 15.29 -8.52
N GLU A 11 -2.58 16.17 -7.89
CA GLU A 11 -1.67 17.08 -8.61
C GLU A 11 -0.52 16.29 -9.23
N ASN A 12 0.01 15.31 -8.50
CA ASN A 12 1.14 14.51 -8.95
C ASN A 12 0.74 13.30 -9.81
N VAL A 13 -0.33 12.59 -9.43
CA VAL A 13 -0.79 11.37 -10.10
C VAL A 13 -2.27 11.47 -10.42
N GLN A 14 -2.61 11.30 -11.70
CA GLN A 14 -4.00 11.33 -12.17
C GLN A 14 -4.39 9.95 -12.72
N PRO A 15 -4.88 9.03 -11.88
CA PRO A 15 -5.35 7.73 -12.33
C PRO A 15 -6.50 7.89 -13.33
N LYS A 16 -6.52 7.05 -14.36
CA LYS A 16 -7.64 7.02 -15.32
C LYS A 16 -8.92 6.48 -14.72
N SER A 17 -8.80 5.51 -13.81
CA SER A 17 -9.93 4.82 -13.18
C SER A 17 -9.55 4.28 -11.81
N LEU A 18 -10.54 4.21 -10.92
CA LEU A 18 -10.47 3.62 -9.59
C LEU A 18 -11.21 2.28 -9.49
N ALA A 19 -11.68 1.73 -10.61
CA ALA A 19 -12.54 0.53 -10.63
C ALA A 19 -11.92 -0.68 -9.92
N VAL A 20 -10.60 -0.82 -9.97
CA VAL A 20 -9.85 -1.89 -9.29
C VAL A 20 -10.03 -1.87 -7.76
N LEU A 21 -10.48 -0.75 -7.18
CA LEU A 21 -10.70 -0.61 -5.74
C LEU A 21 -12.09 -1.09 -5.28
N LYS A 22 -13.03 -1.30 -6.22
CA LYS A 22 -14.44 -1.57 -5.91
C LYS A 22 -14.64 -2.83 -5.07
N ASP A 23 -13.87 -3.88 -5.37
CA ASP A 23 -13.98 -5.19 -4.69
C ASP A 23 -13.09 -5.29 -3.44
N HIS A 24 -12.43 -4.19 -3.07
CA HIS A 24 -11.49 -4.15 -1.96
C HIS A 24 -11.92 -3.17 -0.87
N PRO A 25 -12.18 -3.63 0.37
CA PRO A 25 -12.54 -2.73 1.47
C PRO A 25 -11.41 -1.73 1.75
N SER A 26 -11.65 -0.49 1.35
CA SER A 26 -10.73 0.64 1.49
C SER A 26 -11.51 1.96 1.54
N LYS A 27 -10.91 2.98 2.13
CA LYS A 27 -11.37 4.37 2.07
C LYS A 27 -10.45 5.16 1.14
N VAL A 28 -11.02 5.90 0.20
CA VAL A 28 -10.26 6.65 -0.81
C VAL A 28 -10.48 8.15 -0.59
N LEU A 29 -9.39 8.88 -0.36
CA LEU A 29 -9.40 10.34 -0.25
C LEU A 29 -8.59 10.90 -1.42
N VAL A 30 -9.27 11.62 -2.32
CA VAL A 30 -8.62 12.24 -3.48
C VAL A 30 -8.37 13.71 -3.19
N PHE A 31 -7.11 14.08 -2.98
CA PHE A 31 -6.72 15.44 -2.69
C PHE A 31 -6.61 16.23 -3.99
N ILE A 32 -7.43 17.27 -4.10
CA ILE A 32 -7.52 18.11 -5.30
C ILE A 32 -6.87 19.47 -4.99
N GLY A 33 -5.81 19.81 -5.72
CA GLY A 33 -5.11 21.08 -5.64
C GLY A 33 -6.00 22.30 -5.80
N ALA A 34 -5.68 23.44 -5.19
CA ALA A 34 -6.55 24.62 -5.17
C ALA A 34 -6.92 25.13 -6.58
N ASN A 35 -5.96 25.10 -7.51
CA ASN A 35 -6.18 25.54 -8.91
C ASN A 35 -6.85 24.47 -9.80
N GLN A 36 -7.02 23.24 -9.31
CA GLN A 36 -7.61 22.16 -10.09
C GLN A 36 -9.15 22.25 -10.10
N THR A 37 -9.72 22.86 -11.14
CA THR A 37 -11.16 23.14 -11.22
C THR A 37 -12.00 22.02 -11.86
N LYS A 38 -11.36 21.03 -12.48
CA LYS A 38 -12.03 19.95 -13.20
C LYS A 38 -11.33 18.62 -12.99
N VAL A 39 -12.08 17.53 -13.16
CA VAL A 39 -11.54 16.18 -13.28
C VAL A 39 -12.19 15.51 -14.51
N PRO A 40 -11.52 14.57 -15.19
CA PRO A 40 -12.13 13.82 -16.27
C PRO A 40 -13.39 13.07 -15.80
N PHE A 41 -14.41 13.02 -16.66
CA PHE A 41 -15.67 12.35 -16.33
C PHE A 41 -15.48 10.88 -15.93
N ASP A 42 -14.66 10.13 -16.68
CA ASP A 42 -14.40 8.72 -16.39
C ASP A 42 -13.80 8.51 -14.99
N PHE A 43 -12.90 9.41 -14.58
CA PHE A 43 -12.34 9.38 -13.23
C PHE A 43 -13.42 9.65 -12.18
N ALA A 44 -14.22 10.71 -12.36
CA ALA A 44 -15.31 11.06 -11.45
C ALA A 44 -16.35 9.94 -11.32
N SER A 45 -16.78 9.37 -12.44
CA SER A 45 -17.68 8.22 -12.49
C SER A 45 -17.09 7.02 -11.74
N SER A 46 -15.80 6.74 -11.94
CA SER A 46 -15.13 5.65 -11.23
C SER A 46 -15.06 5.88 -9.72
N LEU A 47 -14.82 7.11 -9.26
CA LEU A 47 -14.82 7.46 -7.83
C LEU A 47 -16.23 7.31 -7.23
N GLN A 48 -17.26 7.85 -7.90
CA GLN A 48 -18.65 7.77 -7.47
C GLN A 48 -19.13 6.32 -7.33
N SER A 49 -18.64 5.42 -8.19
CA SER A 49 -18.97 3.99 -8.11
C SER A 49 -18.50 3.30 -6.81
N LEU A 50 -17.58 3.92 -6.06
CA LEU A 50 -17.13 3.46 -4.74
C LEU A 50 -18.09 3.86 -3.61
N GLY A 51 -19.10 4.69 -3.90
CA GLY A 51 -20.09 5.14 -2.91
C GLY A 51 -19.46 5.87 -1.73
N GLY A 52 -19.99 5.65 -0.52
CA GLY A 52 -19.50 6.28 0.73
C GLY A 52 -18.10 5.83 1.19
N ASN A 53 -17.36 5.10 0.34
CA ASN A 53 -15.97 4.75 0.57
C ASN A 53 -14.98 5.70 -0.11
N ALA A 54 -15.45 6.68 -0.88
CA ALA A 54 -14.57 7.61 -1.55
C ALA A 54 -15.07 9.06 -1.45
N GLU A 55 -14.13 10.00 -1.33
CA GLU A 55 -14.44 11.43 -1.30
C GLU A 55 -13.34 12.28 -1.96
N TYR A 56 -13.74 13.46 -2.41
CA TYR A 56 -12.82 14.52 -2.80
C TYR A 56 -12.46 15.38 -1.61
N VAL A 57 -11.17 15.67 -1.44
CA VAL A 57 -10.65 16.64 -0.48
C VAL A 57 -10.06 17.81 -1.27
N LYS A 58 -10.87 18.82 -1.55
CA LYS A 58 -10.41 20.04 -2.23
C LYS A 58 -9.64 20.91 -1.24
N ILE A 59 -8.37 21.17 -1.52
CA ILE A 59 -7.55 22.05 -0.68
C ILE A 59 -7.81 23.51 -1.04
N ALA A 60 -7.61 24.40 -0.06
CA ALA A 60 -7.66 25.85 -0.24
C ALA A 60 -6.25 26.45 -0.16
N GLY A 61 -6.02 27.53 -0.90
CA GLY A 61 -4.75 28.24 -0.93
C GLY A 61 -3.70 27.61 -1.85
N ASN A 62 -2.76 28.45 -2.28
CA ASN A 62 -1.64 28.07 -3.14
C ASN A 62 -0.35 28.23 -2.35
N GLY A 63 0.50 27.20 -2.38
CA GLY A 63 1.80 27.21 -1.73
C GLY A 63 2.57 25.96 -2.10
N SER A 64 3.91 26.03 -2.08
CA SER A 64 4.75 24.85 -2.27
C SER A 64 4.36 23.77 -1.27
N ASN A 65 4.11 22.56 -1.76
CA ASN A 65 3.75 21.37 -0.97
C ASN A 65 2.44 21.51 -0.18
N ALA A 66 1.56 22.44 -0.56
CA ALA A 66 0.29 22.66 0.14
C ALA A 66 -0.55 21.37 0.20
N LEU A 67 -0.61 20.61 -0.90
CA LEU A 67 -1.33 19.35 -0.97
C LEU A 67 -0.69 18.30 -0.03
N ASP A 68 0.63 18.18 -0.02
CA ASP A 68 1.38 17.24 0.82
C ASP A 68 1.10 17.47 2.31
N PHE A 69 1.04 18.74 2.74
CA PHE A 69 0.69 19.08 4.12
C PHE A 69 -0.74 18.66 4.49
N HIS A 70 -1.70 18.77 3.55
CA HIS A 70 -3.05 18.27 3.77
C HIS A 70 -3.06 16.75 3.89
N ILE A 71 -2.34 16.03 3.02
CA ILE A 71 -2.20 14.57 3.12
C ILE A 71 -1.60 14.18 4.48
N ALA A 72 -0.51 14.82 4.90
CA ALA A 72 0.14 14.56 6.18
C ALA A 72 -0.81 14.80 7.37
N PHE A 73 -1.57 15.91 7.34
CA PHE A 73 -2.57 16.24 8.35
C PHE A 73 -3.68 15.17 8.43
N TYR A 74 -4.25 14.77 7.30
CA TYR A 74 -5.30 13.76 7.26
C TYR A 74 -4.80 12.39 7.73
N ILE A 75 -3.57 11.99 7.38
CA ILE A 75 -2.96 10.77 7.92
C ILE A 75 -2.87 10.84 9.44
N GLY A 76 -2.43 11.98 10.00
CA GLY A 76 -2.39 12.18 11.45
C GLY A 76 -3.75 11.99 12.12
N GLN A 77 -4.79 12.67 11.61
CA GLN A 77 -6.15 12.56 12.15
C GLN A 77 -6.73 11.14 12.02
N LEU A 78 -6.53 10.50 10.88
CA LEU A 78 -7.02 9.15 10.64
C LEU A 78 -6.26 8.13 11.49
N ALA A 79 -4.95 8.29 11.69
CA ALA A 79 -4.15 7.41 12.54
C ALA A 79 -4.54 7.54 14.02
N GLU A 80 -4.96 8.71 14.47
CA GLU A 80 -5.51 8.90 15.82
C GLU A 80 -6.85 8.16 15.99
N ARG A 81 -7.75 8.27 15.00
CA ARG A 81 -9.07 7.63 15.01
C ARG A 81 -9.01 6.12 14.78
N ASP A 82 -8.10 5.67 13.94
CA ASP A 82 -7.86 4.27 13.58
C ASP A 82 -6.36 3.93 13.68
N PRO A 83 -5.86 3.65 14.90
CA PRO A 83 -4.44 3.33 15.12
C PRO A 83 -3.96 2.05 14.42
N LYS A 84 -4.88 1.24 13.88
CA LYS A 84 -4.57 0.01 13.16
C LYS A 84 -4.70 0.18 11.64
N GLY A 85 -5.05 1.36 11.16
CA GLY A 85 -5.14 1.69 9.74
C GLY A 85 -3.83 1.46 8.98
N TYR A 86 -3.95 1.19 7.70
CA TYR A 86 -2.84 1.16 6.75
C TYR A 86 -3.03 2.27 5.71
N PHE A 87 -2.05 3.15 5.58
CA PHE A 87 -2.12 4.33 4.73
C PHE A 87 -1.26 4.13 3.47
N HIS A 88 -1.88 4.30 2.31
CA HIS A 88 -1.27 4.23 0.99
C HIS A 88 -1.28 5.63 0.38
N ILE A 89 -0.10 6.24 0.20
CA ILE A 89 0.05 7.54 -0.46
C ILE A 89 0.33 7.27 -1.93
N ILE A 90 -0.58 7.69 -2.81
CA ILE A 90 -0.40 7.56 -4.25
C ILE A 90 0.21 8.84 -4.78
N SER A 91 1.54 8.85 -4.89
CA SER A 91 2.33 9.98 -5.42
C SER A 91 3.70 9.50 -5.91
N LYS A 92 4.18 10.09 -7.01
CA LYS A 92 5.55 9.90 -7.49
C LYS A 92 6.54 10.75 -6.71
N ASP A 93 6.09 11.73 -5.92
CA ASP A 93 6.97 12.59 -5.14
C ASP A 93 7.68 11.82 -4.01
N THR A 94 9.01 11.84 -4.02
CA THR A 94 9.85 11.26 -2.95
C THR A 94 9.88 12.14 -1.69
N GLY A 95 9.33 13.36 -1.74
CA GLY A 95 9.16 14.25 -0.59
C GLY A 95 8.37 13.64 0.57
N PHE A 96 7.52 12.64 0.30
CA PHE A 96 6.80 11.88 1.33
C PHE A 96 7.66 10.83 2.05
N ASP A 97 8.82 10.44 1.54
CA ASP A 97 9.63 9.34 2.11
C ASP A 97 10.10 9.63 3.56
N PRO A 98 10.52 10.87 3.92
CA PRO A 98 10.75 11.26 5.31
C PRO A 98 9.51 11.13 6.22
N LEU A 99 8.33 11.52 5.74
CA LEU A 99 7.07 11.37 6.47
C LEU A 99 6.78 9.90 6.75
N ILE A 100 6.92 9.04 5.74
CA ILE A 100 6.69 7.59 5.87
C ILE A 100 7.62 6.97 6.89
N ARG A 101 8.90 7.36 6.90
CA ARG A 101 9.86 6.92 7.92
C ARG A 101 9.38 7.30 9.30
N HIS A 102 8.99 8.56 9.50
CA HIS A 102 8.51 9.06 10.78
C HIS A 102 7.24 8.34 11.26
N LEU A 103 6.27 8.11 10.37
CA LEU A 103 5.05 7.36 10.68
C LEU A 103 5.37 5.93 11.14
N LYS A 104 6.31 5.25 10.46
CA LYS A 104 6.75 3.89 10.84
C LYS A 104 7.43 3.85 12.21
N GLU A 105 8.24 4.85 12.56
CA GLU A 105 8.82 5.00 13.91
C GLU A 105 7.74 5.13 14.99
N LYS A 106 6.63 5.81 14.66
CA LYS A 106 5.44 5.93 15.51
C LYS A 106 4.51 4.70 15.46
N LYS A 107 4.94 3.61 14.80
CA LYS A 107 4.15 2.38 14.59
C LYS A 107 2.85 2.60 13.78
N ILE A 108 2.77 3.69 13.02
CA ILE A 108 1.71 3.96 12.06
C ILE A 108 2.11 3.31 10.73
N TYR A 109 1.22 2.49 10.17
CA TYR A 109 1.51 1.74 8.95
C TYR A 109 1.25 2.60 7.73
N ALA A 110 2.31 3.09 7.08
CA ALA A 110 2.22 3.87 5.86
C ALA A 110 3.19 3.39 4.79
N GLN A 111 2.82 3.57 3.53
CA GLN A 111 3.67 3.32 2.36
C GLN A 111 3.29 4.32 1.26
N ARG A 112 4.25 4.62 0.38
CA ARG A 112 3.99 5.34 -0.88
C ARG A 112 4.12 4.40 -2.05
N GLU A 113 3.23 4.60 -2.99
CA GLU A 113 3.12 3.91 -4.27
C GLU A 113 3.06 4.97 -5.38
N LYS A 114 3.65 4.68 -6.55
CA LYS A 114 3.64 5.64 -7.67
C LYS A 114 2.30 5.69 -8.40
N GLU A 115 1.52 4.64 -8.26
CA GLU A 115 0.22 4.45 -8.87
C GLU A 115 -0.60 3.42 -8.09
N ILE A 116 -1.91 3.40 -8.31
CA ILE A 116 -2.84 2.52 -7.59
C ILE A 116 -2.51 1.05 -7.82
N SER A 117 -2.08 0.67 -9.03
CA SER A 117 -1.78 -0.72 -9.38
C SER A 117 -0.59 -1.30 -8.58
N GLU A 118 0.23 -0.45 -7.97
CA GLU A 118 1.35 -0.85 -7.11
C GLU A 118 0.92 -1.17 -5.68
N ILE A 119 -0.32 -0.87 -5.29
CA ILE A 119 -0.85 -1.21 -3.96
C ILE A 119 -0.80 -2.74 -3.80
N PRO A 120 -0.07 -3.26 -2.80
CA PRO A 120 0.28 -4.68 -2.78
C PRO A 120 -0.92 -5.63 -2.78
N PHE A 121 -2.02 -5.31 -2.08
CA PHE A 121 -3.17 -6.21 -2.01
C PHE A 121 -3.98 -6.27 -3.31
N LEU A 122 -3.86 -5.29 -4.21
CA LEU A 122 -4.54 -5.27 -5.51
C LEU A 122 -3.85 -6.17 -6.54
N GLY A 123 -2.52 -6.27 -6.48
CA GLY A 123 -1.77 -7.19 -7.34
C GLY A 123 -1.99 -8.67 -6.99
N VAL A 124 -2.55 -8.93 -5.82
CA VAL A 124 -2.68 -10.28 -5.23
C VAL A 124 -4.09 -10.85 -5.42
N SER A 125 -5.10 -10.00 -5.59
CA SER A 125 -6.50 -10.39 -5.83
C SER A 125 -6.66 -11.28 -7.06
N ASN A 126 -5.82 -11.07 -8.07
CA ASN A 126 -5.82 -11.82 -9.32
C ASN A 126 -4.93 -13.08 -9.27
N ALA A 127 -4.13 -13.26 -8.21
CA ALA A 127 -3.24 -14.39 -8.06
C ALA A 127 -4.00 -15.64 -7.62
N THR A 128 -4.45 -16.43 -8.59
CA THR A 128 -5.19 -17.68 -8.37
C THR A 128 -4.25 -18.86 -8.19
N SER A 129 -3.08 -18.85 -8.85
CA SER A 129 -2.09 -19.90 -8.75
C SER A 129 -1.04 -19.64 -7.66
N SER A 130 -0.40 -20.70 -7.15
CA SER A 130 0.72 -20.56 -6.22
C SER A 130 1.87 -19.74 -6.80
N GLU A 131 2.12 -19.81 -8.11
CA GLU A 131 3.20 -19.08 -8.78
C GLU A 131 2.93 -17.58 -8.79
N GLU A 132 1.71 -17.16 -9.15
CA GLU A 132 1.29 -15.75 -9.10
C GLU A 132 1.39 -15.19 -7.69
N LYS A 133 1.00 -15.99 -6.68
CA LYS A 133 1.14 -15.61 -5.26
C LYS A 133 2.59 -15.39 -4.88
N ILE A 134 3.51 -16.25 -5.32
CA ILE A 134 4.95 -16.09 -5.06
C ILE A 134 5.49 -14.82 -5.71
N VAL A 135 5.15 -14.55 -6.98
CA VAL A 135 5.57 -13.33 -7.68
C VAL A 135 5.10 -12.07 -6.93
N ALA A 136 3.85 -12.05 -6.47
CA ALA A 136 3.31 -10.94 -5.70
C ALA A 136 4.01 -10.76 -4.33
N ILE A 137 4.32 -11.87 -3.64
CA ILE A 137 5.07 -11.84 -2.38
C ILE A 137 6.49 -11.30 -2.61
N VAL A 138 7.20 -11.80 -3.63
CA VAL A 138 8.54 -11.35 -4.01
C VAL A 138 8.55 -9.85 -4.27
N LYS A 139 7.62 -9.35 -5.11
CA LYS A 139 7.47 -7.91 -5.40
C LYS A 139 7.24 -7.09 -4.13
N SER A 140 6.34 -7.55 -3.24
CA SER A 140 6.06 -6.86 -1.97
C SER A 140 7.24 -6.88 -0.99
N LEU A 141 8.05 -7.92 -1.00
CA LEU A 141 9.24 -8.01 -0.14
C LEU A 141 10.37 -7.13 -0.66
N SER A 142 10.57 -7.07 -1.98
CA SER A 142 11.59 -6.21 -2.60
C SER A 142 11.34 -4.73 -2.34
N SER A 143 10.08 -4.26 -2.38
CA SER A 143 9.74 -2.85 -2.14
C SER A 143 9.96 -2.38 -0.68
N ARG A 144 10.18 -3.29 0.26
CA ARG A 144 10.34 -2.96 1.69
C ARG A 144 11.76 -2.58 2.09
N GLY A 145 12.77 -2.82 1.25
CA GLY A 145 14.16 -2.47 1.53
C GLY A 145 14.65 -2.97 2.91
N HIS A 146 15.09 -2.06 3.79
CA HIS A 146 15.55 -2.40 5.14
C HIS A 146 14.44 -2.87 6.10
N SER A 147 13.16 -2.62 5.76
CA SER A 147 12.00 -3.00 6.57
C SER A 147 11.53 -4.44 6.32
N ARG A 148 12.32 -5.26 5.61
CA ARG A 148 11.98 -6.67 5.34
C ARG A 148 11.92 -7.49 6.64
N PRO A 149 10.91 -8.38 6.80
CA PRO A 149 10.79 -9.27 7.97
C PRO A 149 12.03 -10.16 8.17
N ARG A 150 12.60 -10.21 9.37
CA ARG A 150 13.79 -11.04 9.66
C ARG A 150 13.48 -12.31 10.47
N LYS A 151 12.22 -12.55 10.78
CA LYS A 151 11.74 -13.72 11.55
C LYS A 151 10.61 -14.39 10.79
N VAL A 152 10.54 -15.73 10.84
CA VAL A 152 9.53 -16.53 10.12
C VAL A 152 8.11 -16.09 10.50
N LYS A 153 7.83 -15.89 11.79
CA LYS A 153 6.53 -15.39 12.27
C LYS A 153 6.16 -14.02 11.70
N THR A 154 7.12 -13.11 11.63
CA THR A 154 6.90 -11.77 11.06
C THR A 154 6.70 -11.84 9.55
N LEU A 155 7.43 -12.73 8.85
CA LEU A 155 7.24 -12.99 7.43
C LEU A 155 5.84 -13.56 7.15
N ALA A 156 5.40 -14.58 7.90
CA ALA A 156 4.07 -15.15 7.78
C ALA A 156 2.97 -14.09 7.98
N ASN A 157 3.10 -13.25 9.02
CA ASN A 157 2.18 -12.14 9.24
C ASN A 157 2.21 -11.10 8.12
N THR A 158 3.37 -10.83 7.55
CA THR A 158 3.54 -9.88 6.44
C THR A 158 2.89 -10.41 5.17
N ILE A 159 3.09 -11.68 4.86
CA ILE A 159 2.42 -12.38 3.75
C ILE A 159 0.91 -12.37 4.00
N ASN A 160 0.43 -12.79 5.17
CA ASN A 160 -1.01 -12.83 5.38
C ASN A 160 -1.67 -11.43 5.30
N ALA A 161 -0.97 -10.38 5.74
CA ALA A 161 -1.43 -9.00 5.56
C ALA A 161 -1.53 -8.60 4.09
N LEU A 162 -0.59 -9.03 3.24
CA LEU A 162 -0.64 -8.83 1.78
C LEU A 162 -1.90 -9.43 1.16
N PHE A 163 -2.35 -10.58 1.69
CA PHE A 163 -3.57 -11.29 1.26
C PHE A 163 -4.80 -10.94 2.09
N MET A 164 -4.84 -9.76 2.73
CA MET A 164 -5.99 -9.28 3.52
C MET A 164 -6.43 -10.24 4.63
N LYS A 165 -5.50 -11.01 5.18
CA LYS A 165 -5.72 -12.06 6.20
C LYS A 165 -6.63 -13.21 5.75
N LYS A 166 -6.71 -13.48 4.45
CA LYS A 166 -7.52 -14.57 3.89
C LYS A 166 -6.80 -15.92 3.83
N LEU A 167 -5.49 -15.96 4.05
CA LEU A 167 -4.73 -17.22 4.00
C LEU A 167 -4.73 -17.89 5.37
N GLY A 168 -5.00 -19.21 5.38
CA GLY A 168 -4.84 -20.07 6.55
C GLY A 168 -3.38 -20.37 6.86
N GLU A 169 -3.10 -20.85 8.07
CA GLU A 169 -1.74 -21.14 8.54
C GLU A 169 -1.02 -22.18 7.66
N THR A 170 -1.70 -23.25 7.28
CA THR A 170 -1.15 -24.29 6.39
C THR A 170 -0.74 -23.73 5.03
N GLU A 171 -1.57 -22.86 4.44
CA GLU A 171 -1.28 -22.24 3.15
C GLU A 171 -0.11 -21.25 3.26
N LEU A 172 -0.04 -20.47 4.33
CA LEU A 172 1.08 -19.55 4.60
C LEU A 172 2.40 -20.30 4.70
N MET A 173 2.42 -21.39 5.46
CA MET A 173 3.63 -22.20 5.61
C MET A 173 4.04 -22.84 4.28
N ARG A 174 3.08 -23.26 3.46
CA ARG A 174 3.35 -23.76 2.11
C ARG A 174 4.00 -22.69 1.22
N LEU A 175 3.50 -21.45 1.25
CA LEU A 175 4.09 -20.34 0.48
C LEU A 175 5.50 -19.98 0.97
N ILE A 176 5.73 -19.98 2.29
CA ILE A 176 7.07 -19.76 2.86
C ILE A 176 8.03 -20.86 2.44
N GLU A 177 7.58 -22.11 2.44
CA GLU A 177 8.40 -23.24 1.99
C GLU A 177 8.72 -23.14 0.49
N GLN A 178 7.77 -22.73 -0.34
CA GLN A 178 8.02 -22.47 -1.77
C GLN A 178 9.05 -21.35 -1.98
N LEU A 179 8.98 -20.25 -1.22
CA LEU A 179 10.01 -19.20 -1.26
C LEU A 179 11.41 -19.74 -0.89
N ARG A 180 11.48 -20.66 0.08
CA ARG A 180 12.74 -21.31 0.47
C ARG A 180 13.27 -22.22 -0.63
N GLN A 181 12.42 -23.05 -1.22
CA GLN A 181 12.76 -23.97 -2.31
C GLN A 181 13.24 -23.24 -3.56
N GLN A 182 12.61 -22.10 -3.88
CA GLN A 182 13.01 -21.23 -4.99
C GLN A 182 14.19 -20.32 -4.65
N LYS A 183 14.82 -20.50 -3.48
CA LYS A 183 16.02 -19.80 -3.01
C LYS A 183 15.86 -18.29 -2.85
N TYR A 184 14.63 -17.79 -2.77
CA TYR A 184 14.35 -16.38 -2.49
C TYR A 184 14.68 -16.00 -1.05
N ILE A 185 14.49 -16.94 -0.13
CA ILE A 185 14.80 -16.79 1.30
C ILE A 185 15.62 -17.96 1.81
N VAL A 186 16.38 -17.72 2.88
CA VAL A 186 17.03 -18.76 3.68
C VAL A 186 16.50 -18.65 5.11
N ILE A 187 16.16 -19.79 5.70
CA ILE A 187 15.63 -19.88 7.06
C ILE A 187 16.62 -20.64 7.94
N GLU A 188 17.15 -19.99 8.97
CA GLU A 188 18.09 -20.56 9.94
C GLU A 188 17.65 -20.18 11.35
N ASN A 189 17.32 -21.16 12.20
CA ASN A 189 16.89 -20.93 13.59
C ASN A 189 15.81 -19.82 13.71
N GLU A 190 14.75 -19.94 12.92
CA GLU A 190 13.64 -18.97 12.77
C GLU A 190 14.00 -17.60 12.19
N ASN A 191 15.28 -17.34 11.90
CA ASN A 191 15.71 -16.13 11.21
C ASN A 191 15.52 -16.29 9.72
N VAL A 192 15.10 -15.21 9.06
CA VAL A 192 14.91 -15.15 7.61
C VAL A 192 15.94 -14.19 7.04
N SER A 193 16.73 -14.67 6.08
CA SER A 193 17.57 -13.85 5.21
C SER A 193 17.09 -13.95 3.77
N TYR A 194 17.44 -12.96 2.95
CA TYR A 194 16.95 -12.81 1.57
C TYR A 194 18.10 -12.93 0.59
N LYS A 195 17.86 -13.61 -0.54
CA LYS A 195 18.84 -13.74 -1.64
C LYS A 195 18.37 -12.94 -2.87
N PRO A 196 19.26 -12.64 -3.82
CA PRO A 196 18.85 -12.11 -5.12
C PRO A 196 17.82 -13.05 -5.78
N PRO A 197 16.77 -12.54 -6.44
CA PRO A 197 16.51 -11.14 -6.78
C PRO A 197 15.78 -10.29 -5.72
N ILE A 198 15.49 -10.82 -4.52
CA ILE A 198 14.81 -10.04 -3.44
C ILE A 198 15.78 -9.04 -2.78
N SER A 199 17.08 -9.23 -2.93
CA SER A 199 18.05 -8.14 -2.81
C SER A 199 18.08 -7.38 -4.13
N HIS A 200 17.58 -6.15 -4.15
CA HIS A 200 18.16 -5.16 -5.04
C HIS A 200 19.43 -4.58 -4.40
N PRO A 201 20.37 -4.10 -5.23
CA PRO A 201 21.54 -3.35 -4.77
C PRO A 201 21.16 -2.21 -3.82
#